data_AF-A0AAW0C7Q3-F1
#
_entry.id   AF-A0AAW0C7Q3-F1
#
_cell.length_a   1.000
_cell.length_b   1.000
_cell.length_c   1.000
_cell.angle_alpha   90.00
_cell.angle_beta   90.00
_cell.angle_gamma   90.00
#
_symmetry.space_group_name_H-M   'P 1'
#
loop_
_entity.id
_entity.type
_entity.pdbx_description
1 polymer ?
#
loop_
_entity_poly.entity_id
_entity_poly.type
_entity_poly.pdbx_seq_one_letter_code
_entity_poly.pdbx_strand_id
1 'polypeptide(L)'
;MSDSGVAAHSNLTAELLEFWVSKYREAKHESETLQARIVKNEEFLQDVVTSSRNEMKFMQQQLEAYQIQNGHLHSDIGRLNAERATLHTQLQLSYSQAVSLASEADKQRKAAIVSLFKAQPMVDYLSNETPPDISFLSPKELAGTLCRVCHFVAAPVKVCIDCNHRLTLPLHIGGPCQPGYWFCPLNLHSMDSPFELVVETESNKWTYHGQYITRLFTGYEMRLSEWMTRSSKSIFSSRVANQRSGGLQASVPLQVHTRQWYDSGLWKIPSYTLQCVGYDNELCIALAAAAARLERGREISTRPSEVASISTPSTRPGKRRRTKTLPTCEDQSTRVNTTGCAEAEKETPPNAVEKNDQNTDSH
;
A
#
# COMPACT_ATOMS: atom_id res chain seq x y z
N MET A 1 129.94 0.84 -38.23
CA MET A 1 129.29 1.88 -37.41
C MET A 1 127.91 1.33 -37.11
N SER A 2 127.85 0.72 -35.94
CA SER A 2 126.95 -0.40 -35.62
C SER A 2 126.49 -0.13 -34.20
N ASP A 3 125.35 0.52 -34.04
CA ASP A 3 124.71 0.71 -32.73
C ASP A 3 123.29 1.28 -32.91
N SER A 4 122.37 0.43 -33.38
CA SER A 4 120.95 0.80 -33.48
C SER A 4 119.97 -0.35 -33.21
N GLY A 5 120.44 -1.51 -32.71
CA GLY A 5 119.62 -2.74 -32.64
C GLY A 5 119.20 -3.22 -31.24
N VAL A 6 119.83 -2.76 -30.15
CA VAL A 6 119.62 -3.34 -28.81
C VAL A 6 118.59 -2.57 -27.95
N ALA A 7 118.26 -1.34 -28.32
CA ALA A 7 117.24 -0.53 -27.63
C ALA A 7 115.78 -0.90 -28.00
N ALA A 8 115.57 -1.70 -29.06
CA ALA A 8 114.23 -2.07 -29.52
C ALA A 8 113.61 -3.25 -28.75
N HIS A 9 114.42 -4.18 -28.22
CA HIS A 9 113.91 -5.36 -27.49
C HIS A 9 113.63 -5.09 -26.00
N SER A 10 114.33 -4.13 -25.37
CA SER A 10 114.01 -3.67 -24.02
C SER A 10 112.76 -2.78 -23.97
N ASN A 11 112.49 -2.00 -25.02
CA ASN A 11 111.25 -1.22 -25.14
C ASN A 11 110.04 -2.13 -25.39
N LEU A 12 110.17 -3.17 -26.22
CA LEU A 12 109.07 -4.09 -26.52
C LEU A 12 108.61 -4.89 -25.28
N THR A 13 109.54 -5.27 -24.40
CA THR A 13 109.22 -5.98 -23.15
C THR A 13 108.56 -5.09 -22.11
N ALA A 14 108.94 -3.80 -22.03
CA ALA A 14 108.27 -2.81 -21.20
C ALA A 14 106.85 -2.49 -21.70
N GLU A 15 106.67 -2.29 -23.01
CA GLU A 15 105.35 -2.05 -23.63
C GLU A 15 104.40 -3.23 -23.43
N LEU A 16 104.89 -4.46 -23.54
CA LEU A 16 104.08 -5.66 -23.29
C LEU A 16 103.65 -5.76 -21.82
N LEU A 17 104.56 -5.46 -20.89
CA LEU A 17 104.27 -5.48 -19.46
C LEU A 17 103.25 -4.39 -19.10
N GLU A 18 103.39 -3.18 -19.63
CA GLU A 18 102.40 -2.10 -19.47
C GLU A 18 101.05 -2.46 -20.06
N PHE A 19 101.02 -3.08 -21.24
CA PHE A 19 99.79 -3.57 -21.86
C PHE A 19 99.08 -4.59 -20.94
N TRP A 20 99.80 -5.60 -20.44
CA TRP A 20 99.22 -6.62 -19.55
C TRP A 20 98.80 -6.04 -18.19
N VAL A 21 99.56 -5.10 -17.63
CA VAL A 21 99.19 -4.38 -16.40
C VAL A 21 97.93 -3.54 -16.62
N SER A 22 97.81 -2.86 -17.76
CA SER A 22 96.60 -2.12 -18.13
C SER A 22 95.40 -3.06 -18.28
N LYS A 23 95.56 -4.17 -18.99
CA LYS A 23 94.51 -5.18 -19.18
C LYS A 23 94.07 -5.82 -17.87
N TYR A 24 95.02 -6.13 -16.99
CA TYR A 24 94.71 -6.63 -15.65
C TYR A 24 93.95 -5.59 -14.82
N ARG A 25 94.33 -4.31 -14.90
CA ARG A 25 93.63 -3.23 -14.19
C ARG A 25 92.21 -3.02 -14.72
N GLU A 26 92.02 -3.06 -16.03
CA GLU A 26 90.70 -3.02 -16.67
C GLU A 26 89.83 -4.19 -16.20
N ALA A 27 90.34 -5.42 -16.28
CA ALA A 27 89.62 -6.62 -15.86
C ALA A 27 89.29 -6.61 -14.36
N LYS A 28 90.22 -6.13 -13.51
CA LYS A 28 89.99 -5.97 -12.07
C LYS A 28 88.89 -4.93 -11.79
N HIS A 29 88.95 -3.77 -12.45
CA HIS A 29 87.92 -2.73 -12.32
C HIS A 29 86.55 -3.21 -12.81
N GLU A 30 86.51 -3.94 -13.93
CA GLU A 30 85.27 -4.55 -14.44
C GLU A 30 84.72 -5.59 -13.45
N SER A 31 85.59 -6.45 -12.90
CA SER A 31 85.21 -7.41 -11.86
C SER A 31 84.64 -6.72 -10.61
N GLU A 32 85.29 -5.66 -10.12
CA GLU A 32 84.82 -4.88 -8.97
C GLU A 32 83.48 -4.19 -9.28
N THR A 33 83.31 -3.68 -10.51
CA THR A 33 82.06 -3.05 -10.97
C THR A 33 80.91 -4.07 -11.05
N LEU A 34 81.18 -5.27 -11.57
CA LEU A 34 80.20 -6.36 -11.61
C LEU A 34 79.84 -6.82 -10.21
N GLN A 35 80.81 -6.95 -9.31
CA GLN A 35 80.56 -7.33 -7.92
C GLN A 35 79.70 -6.29 -7.19
N ALA A 36 79.96 -5.00 -7.39
CA ALA A 36 79.12 -3.92 -6.85
C ALA A 36 77.69 -3.96 -7.40
N ARG A 37 77.52 -4.28 -8.70
CA ARG A 37 76.18 -4.45 -9.31
C ARG A 37 75.44 -5.65 -8.74
N ILE A 38 76.14 -6.77 -8.51
CA ILE A 38 75.55 -7.97 -7.91
C ILE A 38 75.03 -7.65 -6.51
N VAL A 39 75.85 -7.03 -5.65
CA VAL A 39 75.44 -6.64 -4.30
C VAL A 39 74.21 -5.72 -4.32
N LYS A 40 74.23 -4.70 -5.19
CA LYS A 40 73.08 -3.78 -5.34
C LYS A 40 71.81 -4.49 -5.82
N ASN A 41 71.95 -5.45 -6.73
CA ASN A 41 70.81 -6.25 -7.21
C ASN A 41 70.30 -7.20 -6.13
N GLU A 42 71.18 -7.78 -5.32
CA GLU A 42 70.80 -8.62 -4.18
C GLU A 42 70.03 -7.80 -3.13
N GLU A 43 70.51 -6.60 -2.77
CA GLU A 43 69.81 -5.68 -1.87
C GLU A 43 68.42 -5.32 -2.43
N PHE A 44 68.33 -4.97 -3.72
CA PHE A 44 67.05 -4.66 -4.36
C PHE A 44 66.09 -5.85 -4.34
N LEU A 45 66.57 -7.07 -4.65
CA LEU A 45 65.74 -8.27 -4.60
C LEU A 45 65.30 -8.60 -3.17
N GLN A 46 66.17 -8.38 -2.18
CA GLN A 46 65.85 -8.53 -0.77
C GLN A 46 64.72 -7.57 -0.35
N ASP A 47 64.78 -6.32 -0.80
CA ASP A 47 63.75 -5.31 -0.56
C ASP A 47 62.42 -5.67 -1.22
N VAL A 48 62.45 -6.14 -2.48
CA VAL A 48 61.24 -6.61 -3.18
C VAL A 48 60.62 -7.81 -2.48
N VAL A 49 61.43 -8.80 -2.07
CA VAL A 49 60.96 -10.00 -1.36
C VAL A 49 60.37 -9.64 0.00
N THR A 50 61.01 -8.75 0.75
CA THR A 50 60.51 -8.31 2.06
C THR A 50 59.22 -7.48 1.92
N SER A 51 59.15 -6.59 0.94
CA SER A 51 57.94 -5.81 0.62
C SER A 51 56.77 -6.73 0.26
N SER A 52 56.97 -7.66 -0.69
CA SER A 52 55.94 -8.63 -1.10
C SER A 52 55.50 -9.53 0.06
N ARG A 53 56.44 -9.95 0.92
CA ARG A 53 56.12 -10.74 2.12
C ARG A 53 55.26 -9.95 3.11
N ASN A 54 55.49 -8.66 3.27
CA ASN A 54 54.71 -7.80 4.16
C ASN A 54 53.30 -7.57 3.60
N GLU A 55 53.18 -7.36 2.29
CA GLU A 55 51.89 -7.23 1.59
C GLU A 55 51.06 -8.51 1.73
N MET A 56 51.68 -9.68 1.53
CA MET A 56 51.00 -10.97 1.69
C MET A 56 50.48 -11.18 3.13
N LYS A 57 51.27 -10.81 4.15
CA LYS A 57 50.83 -10.86 5.55
C LYS A 57 49.65 -9.93 5.81
N PHE A 58 49.70 -8.72 5.27
CA PHE A 58 48.62 -7.75 5.40
C PHE A 58 47.32 -8.24 4.74
N MET A 59 47.41 -8.80 3.53
CA MET A 59 46.27 -9.39 2.83
C MET A 59 45.70 -10.60 3.60
N GLN A 60 46.56 -11.42 4.18
CA GLN A 60 46.14 -12.56 5.00
C GLN A 60 45.38 -12.11 6.26
N GLN A 61 45.86 -11.06 6.94
CA GLN A 61 45.16 -10.47 8.09
C GLN A 61 43.80 -9.89 7.71
N GLN A 62 43.70 -9.20 6.57
CA GLN A 62 42.41 -8.70 6.08
C GLN A 62 41.44 -9.84 5.80
N LEU A 63 41.90 -10.92 5.14
CA LEU A 63 41.06 -12.06 4.82
C LEU A 63 40.54 -12.76 6.08
N GLU A 64 41.37 -12.90 7.12
CA GLU A 64 40.95 -13.41 8.43
C GLU A 64 39.90 -12.50 9.09
N ALA A 65 40.10 -11.19 9.07
CA ALA A 65 39.12 -10.22 9.60
C ALA A 65 37.76 -10.32 8.87
N TYR A 66 37.76 -10.44 7.54
CA TYR A 66 36.54 -10.65 6.76
C TYR A 66 35.87 -11.99 7.06
N GLN A 67 36.64 -13.06 7.26
CA GLN A 67 36.08 -14.37 7.65
C GLN A 67 35.38 -14.30 9.00
N ILE A 68 35.99 -13.63 9.98
CA ILE A 68 35.39 -13.41 11.30
C ILE A 68 34.10 -12.59 11.18
N GLN A 69 34.13 -11.48 10.44
CA GLN A 69 32.95 -10.64 10.21
C GLN A 69 31.82 -11.41 9.52
N ASN A 70 32.14 -12.23 8.50
CA ASN A 70 31.17 -13.08 7.83
C ASN A 70 30.56 -14.12 8.78
N GLY A 71 31.37 -14.69 9.67
CA GLY A 71 30.89 -15.57 10.74
C GLY A 71 29.88 -14.88 11.67
N HIS A 72 30.17 -13.64 12.07
CA HIS A 72 29.26 -12.83 12.89
C HIS A 72 27.95 -12.52 12.15
N LEU A 73 28.03 -12.05 10.91
CA LEU A 73 26.84 -11.76 10.09
C LEU A 73 25.97 -13.00 9.88
N HIS A 74 26.58 -14.16 9.64
CA HIS A 74 25.85 -15.41 9.49
C HIS A 74 25.11 -15.79 10.77
N SER A 75 25.76 -15.63 11.93
CA SER A 75 25.14 -15.85 13.25
C SER A 75 23.95 -14.90 13.48
N ASP A 76 24.11 -13.61 13.18
CA ASP A 76 23.05 -12.62 13.34
C ASP A 76 21.86 -12.87 12.41
N ILE A 77 22.11 -13.24 11.15
CA ILE A 77 21.06 -13.64 10.21
C ILE A 77 20.30 -14.87 10.74
N GLY A 78 21.02 -15.87 11.29
CA GLY A 78 20.42 -17.03 11.93
C GLY A 78 19.50 -16.66 13.09
N ARG A 79 19.98 -15.78 13.99
CA ARG A 79 19.20 -15.27 15.13
C ARG A 79 17.96 -14.50 14.69
N LEU A 80 18.09 -13.55 13.77
CA LEU A 80 16.97 -12.74 13.28
C LEU A 80 15.91 -13.60 12.57
N ASN A 81 16.34 -14.65 11.83
CA ASN A 81 15.41 -15.58 11.22
C ASN A 81 14.64 -16.41 12.25
N ALA A 82 15.30 -16.84 13.33
CA ALA A 82 14.63 -17.55 14.44
C ALA A 82 13.64 -16.64 15.19
N GLU A 83 14.01 -15.38 15.45
CA GLU A 83 13.13 -14.37 16.05
C GLU A 83 11.92 -14.10 15.14
N ARG A 84 12.14 -13.90 13.84
CA ARG A 84 11.07 -13.70 12.86
C ARG A 84 10.12 -14.89 12.80
N ALA A 85 10.63 -16.12 12.81
CA ALA A 85 9.81 -17.33 12.82
C ALA A 85 8.91 -17.39 14.07
N THR A 86 9.49 -17.10 15.24
CA THR A 86 8.76 -17.05 16.52
C THR A 86 7.65 -16.00 16.51
N LEU A 87 7.96 -14.77 16.08
CA LEU A 87 6.99 -13.68 15.97
C LEU A 87 5.88 -14.00 14.97
N HIS A 88 6.22 -14.67 13.85
CA HIS A 88 5.23 -15.08 12.87
C HIS A 88 4.24 -16.10 13.45
N THR A 89 4.71 -17.10 14.18
CA THR A 89 3.85 -18.07 14.87
C THR A 89 2.96 -17.40 15.91
N GLN A 90 3.50 -16.46 16.70
CA GLN A 90 2.71 -15.69 17.67
C GLN A 90 1.62 -14.85 17.01
N LEU A 91 1.95 -14.19 15.89
CA LEU A 91 0.99 -13.42 15.10
C LEU A 91 -0.14 -14.31 14.56
N GLN A 92 0.20 -15.49 14.03
CA GLN A 92 -0.80 -16.45 13.54
C GLN A 92 -1.72 -16.95 14.66
N LEU A 93 -1.17 -17.26 15.83
CA LEU A 93 -1.96 -17.64 17.01
C LEU A 93 -2.90 -16.51 17.46
N SER A 94 -2.40 -15.28 17.53
CA SER A 94 -3.22 -14.12 17.89
C SER A 94 -4.34 -13.89 16.88
N TYR A 95 -4.05 -14.06 15.58
CA TYR A 95 -5.04 -13.96 14.52
C TYR A 95 -6.14 -15.04 14.67
N SER A 96 -5.77 -16.30 14.89
CA SER A 96 -6.75 -17.38 15.04
C SER A 96 -7.62 -17.24 16.30
N GLN A 97 -7.04 -16.74 17.39
CA GLN A 97 -7.77 -16.39 18.61
C GLN A 97 -8.75 -15.24 18.35
N ALA A 98 -8.33 -14.19 17.64
CA ALA A 98 -9.20 -13.06 17.29
C ALA A 98 -10.38 -13.50 16.42
N VAL A 99 -10.15 -14.35 15.41
CA VAL A 99 -11.23 -14.92 14.57
C VAL A 99 -12.20 -15.75 15.41
N SER A 100 -11.69 -16.60 16.30
CA SER A 100 -12.53 -17.44 17.17
C SER A 100 -13.41 -16.59 18.09
N LEU A 101 -12.84 -15.57 18.74
CA LEU A 101 -13.58 -14.66 19.60
C LEU A 101 -14.61 -13.83 18.82
N ALA A 102 -14.28 -13.38 17.61
CA ALA A 102 -15.22 -12.68 16.74
C ALA A 102 -16.41 -13.59 16.35
N SER A 103 -16.14 -14.86 16.02
CA SER A 103 -17.19 -15.84 15.71
C SER A 103 -18.07 -16.14 16.92
N GLU A 104 -17.48 -16.26 18.12
CA GLU A 104 -18.23 -16.45 19.36
C GLU A 104 -19.14 -15.26 19.66
N ALA A 105 -18.61 -14.03 19.54
CA ALA A 105 -19.38 -12.81 19.71
C ALA A 105 -20.54 -12.71 18.70
N ASP A 106 -20.31 -13.03 17.42
CA ASP A 106 -21.37 -13.11 16.40
C ASP A 106 -22.46 -14.13 16.78
N LYS A 107 -22.07 -15.33 17.21
CA LYS A 107 -23.03 -16.36 17.67
C LYS A 107 -23.86 -15.86 18.86
N GLN A 108 -23.23 -15.23 19.84
CA GLN A 108 -23.92 -14.66 21.00
C GLN A 108 -24.92 -13.57 20.59
N ARG A 109 -24.52 -12.66 19.69
CA ARG A 109 -25.41 -11.62 19.14
C ARG A 109 -26.59 -12.23 18.41
N LYS A 110 -26.36 -13.19 17.52
CA LYS A 110 -27.42 -13.89 16.78
C LYS A 110 -28.40 -14.59 17.73
N ALA A 111 -27.89 -15.30 18.73
CA ALA A 111 -28.73 -15.95 19.74
C ALA A 111 -29.59 -14.93 20.52
N ALA A 112 -29.02 -13.77 20.86
CA ALA A 112 -29.74 -12.70 21.53
C ALA A 112 -30.78 -12.00 20.62
N ILE A 113 -30.50 -11.84 19.33
CA ILE A 113 -31.49 -11.36 18.36
C ILE A 113 -32.67 -12.34 18.26
N VAL A 114 -32.39 -13.64 18.19
CA VAL A 114 -33.42 -14.69 18.16
C VAL A 114 -34.26 -14.71 19.44
N SER A 115 -33.69 -14.36 20.60
CA SER A 115 -34.45 -14.27 21.85
C SER A 115 -35.29 -12.98 21.95
N LEU A 116 -34.79 -11.86 21.41
CA LEU A 116 -35.49 -10.58 21.39
C LEU A 116 -36.68 -10.57 20.42
N PHE A 117 -36.50 -11.15 19.25
CA PHE A 117 -37.53 -11.22 18.22
C PHE A 117 -38.03 -12.65 18.14
N LYS A 118 -39.28 -12.87 18.58
CA LYS A 118 -39.97 -14.14 18.29
C LYS A 118 -39.86 -14.40 16.79
N ALA A 119 -39.66 -15.66 16.40
CA ALA A 119 -39.66 -16.06 15.01
C ALA A 119 -40.92 -15.51 14.35
N GLN A 120 -40.76 -14.44 13.57
CA GLN A 120 -41.88 -13.89 12.82
C GLN A 120 -42.22 -14.96 11.78
N PRO A 121 -43.51 -15.30 11.61
CA PRO A 121 -43.91 -16.18 10.52
C PRO A 121 -43.35 -15.57 9.25
N MET A 122 -42.49 -16.34 8.57
CA MET A 122 -41.89 -15.91 7.32
C MET A 122 -43.05 -15.54 6.40
N VAL A 123 -43.01 -14.33 5.86
CA VAL A 123 -44.06 -13.87 4.96
C VAL A 123 -44.15 -14.87 3.81
N ASP A 124 -45.28 -15.58 3.67
CA ASP A 124 -45.51 -16.67 2.71
C ASP A 124 -45.20 -16.29 1.25
N TYR A 125 -45.11 -14.99 0.94
CA TYR A 125 -44.70 -14.51 -0.38
C TYR A 125 -43.24 -14.81 -0.73
N LEU A 126 -42.36 -15.03 0.26
CA LEU A 126 -40.93 -15.34 0.05
C LEU A 126 -40.61 -16.85 0.17
N SER A 127 -41.58 -17.69 0.54
CA SER A 127 -41.32 -19.13 0.73
C SER A 127 -41.18 -19.89 -0.59
N ASN A 128 -41.66 -19.34 -1.71
CA ASN A 128 -41.63 -19.99 -3.01
C ASN A 128 -40.73 -19.28 -4.05
N GLU A 129 -40.31 -18.04 -3.81
CA GLU A 129 -39.53 -17.26 -4.77
C GLU A 129 -38.29 -16.66 -4.11
N THR A 130 -37.12 -16.98 -4.66
CA THR A 130 -35.88 -16.27 -4.34
C THR A 130 -36.06 -14.79 -4.73
N PRO A 131 -35.68 -13.84 -3.85
CA PRO A 131 -35.73 -12.43 -4.20
C PRO A 131 -35.03 -12.19 -5.53
N PRO A 132 -35.56 -11.32 -6.40
CA PRO A 132 -34.91 -11.03 -7.68
C PRO A 132 -33.52 -10.45 -7.43
N ASP A 133 -32.52 -10.95 -8.16
CA ASP A 133 -31.17 -10.39 -8.14
C ASP A 133 -31.21 -8.99 -8.79
N ILE A 134 -30.80 -7.97 -8.03
CA ILE A 134 -30.81 -6.58 -8.49
C ILE A 134 -29.36 -6.17 -8.79
N SER A 135 -29.00 -6.06 -10.08
CA SER A 135 -27.66 -5.65 -10.48
C SER A 135 -27.57 -4.15 -10.80
N PHE A 136 -26.60 -3.46 -10.19
CA PHE A 136 -26.24 -2.08 -10.52
C PHE A 136 -24.72 -1.93 -10.51
N LEU A 137 -24.12 -1.31 -11.54
CA LEU A 137 -22.67 -1.18 -11.66
C LEU A 137 -22.07 -0.17 -10.69
N SER A 138 -22.90 0.70 -10.12
CA SER A 138 -22.45 1.63 -9.11
C SER A 138 -23.55 1.96 -8.11
N PRO A 139 -23.18 2.31 -6.85
CA PRO A 139 -24.12 2.85 -5.87
C PRO A 139 -24.85 4.10 -6.37
N LYS A 140 -24.23 4.87 -7.29
CA LYS A 140 -24.84 6.08 -7.88
C LYS A 140 -26.01 5.74 -8.81
N GLU A 141 -25.90 4.65 -9.58
CA GLU A 141 -27.00 4.17 -10.43
C GLU A 141 -28.19 3.69 -9.60
N LEU A 142 -27.91 2.95 -8.51
CA LEU A 142 -28.92 2.53 -7.55
C LEU A 142 -29.61 3.75 -6.93
N ALA A 143 -28.84 4.72 -6.42
CA ALA A 143 -29.39 5.95 -5.83
C ALA A 143 -30.24 6.74 -6.84
N GLY A 144 -29.76 6.90 -8.08
CA GLY A 144 -30.52 7.57 -9.14
C GLY A 144 -31.80 6.83 -9.52
N THR A 145 -31.79 5.50 -9.44
CA THR A 145 -32.96 4.65 -9.68
C THR A 145 -33.97 4.76 -8.55
N LEU A 146 -33.51 4.68 -7.30
CA LEU A 146 -34.35 4.86 -6.11
C LEU A 146 -35.04 6.22 -6.13
N CYS A 147 -34.34 7.30 -6.48
CA CYS A 147 -34.98 8.61 -6.65
C CYS A 147 -36.18 8.56 -7.62
N ARG A 148 -36.05 7.83 -8.74
CA ARG A 148 -37.13 7.70 -9.73
C ARG A 148 -38.25 6.79 -9.24
N VAL A 149 -37.92 5.66 -8.63
CA VAL A 149 -38.89 4.68 -8.13
C VAL A 149 -39.69 5.25 -6.95
N CYS A 150 -39.02 5.88 -5.99
CA CYS A 150 -39.67 6.47 -4.82
C CYS A 150 -40.56 7.68 -5.16
N HIS A 151 -40.37 8.35 -6.30
CA HIS A 151 -41.32 9.38 -6.76
C HIS A 151 -42.70 8.81 -7.10
N PHE A 152 -42.81 7.51 -7.38
CA PHE A 152 -44.10 6.84 -7.62
C PHE A 152 -44.77 6.35 -6.34
N VAL A 153 -44.04 6.28 -5.23
CA VAL A 153 -44.58 5.88 -3.92
C VAL A 153 -45.08 7.14 -3.22
N ALA A 154 -46.37 7.18 -2.85
CA ALA A 154 -47.06 8.38 -2.38
C ALA A 154 -46.53 8.97 -1.05
N ALA A 155 -45.58 8.33 -0.39
CA ALA A 155 -45.02 8.74 0.90
C ALA A 155 -43.49 8.90 0.81
N PRO A 156 -42.89 9.83 1.59
CA PRO A 156 -41.44 9.96 1.68
C PRO A 156 -40.83 8.69 2.30
N VAL A 157 -40.29 7.83 1.45
CA VAL A 157 -39.61 6.60 1.85
C VAL A 157 -38.15 6.91 2.16
N LYS A 158 -37.69 6.57 3.38
CA LYS A 158 -36.26 6.63 3.73
C LYS A 158 -35.61 5.34 3.27
N VAL A 159 -34.59 5.43 2.42
CA VAL A 159 -33.86 4.25 1.94
C VAL A 159 -32.44 4.30 2.48
N CYS A 160 -32.05 3.25 3.20
CA CYS A 160 -30.69 3.02 3.63
C CYS A 160 -30.02 2.09 2.61
N ILE A 161 -28.96 2.60 1.99
CA ILE A 161 -28.09 1.84 1.08
C ILE A 161 -26.83 1.51 1.86
N ASP A 162 -26.60 0.23 2.13
CA ASP A 162 -25.35 -0.23 2.73
C ASP A 162 -24.51 -0.95 1.67
N CYS A 163 -23.36 -0.38 1.37
CA CYS A 163 -22.38 -1.02 0.52
C CYS A 163 -21.55 -1.94 1.44
N ASN A 164 -21.59 -3.25 1.22
CA ASN A 164 -20.78 -4.27 1.91
C ASN A 164 -19.26 -4.10 1.64
N HIS A 165 -18.87 -3.03 0.96
CA HIS A 165 -17.52 -2.76 0.54
C HIS A 165 -16.69 -2.08 1.63
N ARG A 166 -15.80 -2.82 2.29
CA ARG A 166 -14.52 -2.46 3.00
C ARG A 166 -14.46 -1.23 3.95
N LEU A 167 -15.49 -0.39 4.01
CA LEU A 167 -15.51 0.95 4.61
C LEU A 167 -16.59 1.08 5.68
N THR A 168 -17.61 0.22 5.64
CA THR A 168 -18.66 0.12 6.64
C THR A 168 -18.35 -1.02 7.61
N LEU A 169 -18.91 -0.92 8.81
CA LEU A 169 -18.78 -1.98 9.80
C LEU A 169 -19.79 -3.09 9.46
N PRO A 170 -19.60 -4.31 9.99
CA PRO A 170 -20.44 -5.43 9.62
C PRO A 170 -21.93 -5.18 9.85
N LEU A 171 -22.72 -5.57 8.85
CA LEU A 171 -24.17 -5.72 8.89
C LEU A 171 -24.49 -7.21 8.82
N HIS A 172 -25.31 -7.70 9.73
CA HIS A 172 -25.69 -9.11 9.81
C HIS A 172 -27.21 -9.27 9.81
N ILE A 173 -27.73 -9.78 8.71
CA ILE A 173 -29.13 -10.15 8.55
C ILE A 173 -29.16 -11.55 7.93
N GLY A 174 -29.96 -12.45 8.48
CA GLY A 174 -30.04 -13.84 7.99
C GLY A 174 -30.73 -13.99 6.63
N GLY A 175 -31.52 -13.00 6.22
CA GLY A 175 -32.21 -12.96 4.94
C GLY A 175 -33.16 -11.76 4.84
N PRO A 176 -33.93 -11.65 3.76
CA PRO A 176 -35.00 -10.67 3.68
C PRO A 176 -36.04 -10.91 4.77
N CYS A 177 -36.64 -9.82 5.26
CA CYS A 177 -37.65 -9.83 6.32
C CYS A 177 -37.20 -10.43 7.66
N GLN A 178 -35.91 -10.68 7.87
CA GLN A 178 -35.42 -11.26 9.12
C GLN A 178 -34.82 -10.19 10.03
N PRO A 179 -34.96 -10.33 11.35
CA PRO A 179 -34.26 -9.46 12.27
C PRO A 179 -32.74 -9.65 12.15
N GLY A 180 -32.00 -8.62 12.52
CA GLY A 180 -30.55 -8.62 12.41
C GLY A 180 -29.90 -7.59 13.33
N TYR A 181 -28.63 -7.29 13.06
CA TYR A 181 -27.91 -6.23 13.76
C TYR A 181 -26.80 -5.63 12.89
N TRP A 182 -26.38 -4.42 13.22
CA TRP A 182 -25.28 -3.71 12.54
C TRP A 182 -24.55 -2.77 13.49
N PHE A 183 -23.36 -2.32 13.09
CA PHE A 183 -22.51 -1.48 13.93
C PHE A 183 -22.31 -0.08 13.35
N CYS A 184 -22.38 0.92 14.22
CA CYS A 184 -22.14 2.35 13.93
C CYS A 184 -22.48 2.78 12.47
N PRO A 185 -23.79 2.80 12.14
CA PRO A 185 -24.28 3.26 10.85
C PRO A 185 -23.85 4.70 10.59
N LEU A 186 -23.55 5.03 9.33
CA LEU A 186 -23.10 6.37 8.94
C LEU A 186 -24.17 7.45 9.16
N ASN A 187 -25.41 7.12 8.82
CA ASN A 187 -26.56 8.01 8.89
C ASN A 187 -27.59 7.37 9.80
N LEU A 188 -27.37 7.48 11.10
CA LEU A 188 -28.32 6.97 12.05
C LEU A 188 -29.60 7.82 11.97
N HIS A 189 -30.62 7.30 11.31
CA HIS A 189 -31.94 7.91 11.31
C HIS A 189 -32.50 7.91 12.74
N SER A 190 -33.56 8.69 12.98
CA SER A 190 -34.31 8.58 14.24
C SER A 190 -34.59 7.10 14.53
N MET A 191 -34.18 6.62 15.71
CA MET A 191 -34.18 5.21 16.09
C MET A 191 -35.55 4.56 15.83
N ASP A 192 -36.63 5.30 16.02
CA ASP A 192 -37.99 4.78 15.87
C ASP A 192 -38.62 5.02 14.50
N SER A 193 -37.89 5.62 13.55
CA SER A 193 -38.42 5.84 12.20
C SER A 193 -38.10 4.67 11.28
N PRO A 194 -39.11 4.06 10.61
CA PRO A 194 -38.87 2.99 9.67
C PRO A 194 -38.09 3.47 8.44
N PHE A 195 -37.30 2.59 7.86
CA PHE A 195 -36.57 2.80 6.62
C PHE A 195 -36.45 1.51 5.82
N GLU A 196 -36.36 1.65 4.50
CA GLU A 196 -36.12 0.56 3.57
C GLU A 196 -34.64 0.23 3.50
N LEU A 197 -34.29 -1.04 3.59
CA LEU A 197 -32.89 -1.48 3.61
C LEU A 197 -32.53 -2.20 2.31
N VAL A 198 -31.55 -1.65 1.59
CA VAL A 198 -30.95 -2.26 0.40
C VAL A 198 -29.47 -2.48 0.68
N VAL A 199 -29.02 -3.72 0.55
CA VAL A 199 -27.66 -4.13 0.91
C VAL A 199 -26.96 -4.69 -0.32
N GLU A 200 -25.72 -4.30 -0.53
CA GLU A 200 -24.85 -4.95 -1.53
C GLU A 200 -24.43 -6.34 -1.03
N THR A 201 -24.91 -7.41 -1.63
CA THR A 201 -24.56 -8.78 -1.20
C THR A 201 -23.24 -9.24 -1.82
N GLU A 202 -23.05 -8.96 -3.10
CA GLU A 202 -21.82 -9.16 -3.86
C GLU A 202 -21.48 -7.89 -4.63
N SER A 203 -20.26 -7.77 -5.17
CA SER A 203 -19.87 -6.62 -5.99
C SER A 203 -20.91 -6.34 -7.07
N ASN A 204 -21.56 -5.18 -7.01
CA ASN A 204 -22.61 -4.75 -7.94
C ASN A 204 -23.93 -5.54 -7.89
N LYS A 205 -24.12 -6.45 -6.92
CA LYS A 205 -25.38 -7.14 -6.65
C LYS A 205 -25.99 -6.61 -5.37
N TRP A 206 -27.26 -6.26 -5.46
CA TRP A 206 -28.00 -5.61 -4.40
C TRP A 206 -29.23 -6.44 -4.07
N THR A 207 -29.55 -6.50 -2.78
CA THR A 207 -30.72 -7.22 -2.28
C THR A 207 -31.52 -6.27 -1.41
N TYR A 208 -32.81 -6.18 -1.69
CA TYR A 208 -33.76 -5.47 -0.85
C TYR A 208 -34.20 -6.39 0.31
N HIS A 209 -33.91 -5.97 1.54
CA HIS A 209 -34.14 -6.77 2.74
C HIS A 209 -35.48 -6.51 3.43
N GLY A 210 -36.20 -5.44 3.05
CA GLY A 210 -37.44 -5.02 3.69
C GLY A 210 -37.32 -3.68 4.43
N GLN A 211 -38.36 -3.40 5.20
CA GLN A 211 -38.49 -2.20 6.03
C GLN A 211 -38.08 -2.51 7.47
N TYR A 212 -37.20 -1.69 8.03
CA TYR A 212 -36.60 -1.88 9.35
C TYR A 212 -36.75 -0.68 10.26
N ILE A 213 -36.76 -0.95 11.56
CA ILE A 213 -36.53 0.02 12.63
C ILE A 213 -35.22 -0.35 13.35
N THR A 214 -34.44 0.66 13.74
CA THR A 214 -33.14 0.48 14.40
C THR A 214 -33.23 0.81 15.88
N ARG A 215 -32.76 -0.08 16.77
CA ARG A 215 -32.67 0.23 18.21
C ARG A 215 -31.30 -0.07 18.74
N LEU A 216 -30.86 0.65 19.78
CA LEU A 216 -29.57 0.40 20.42
C LEU A 216 -29.55 -1.01 21.03
N PHE A 217 -28.53 -1.79 20.70
CA PHE A 217 -28.35 -3.15 21.19
C PHE A 217 -27.33 -3.19 22.34
N THR A 218 -27.78 -2.77 23.51
CA THR A 218 -26.94 -2.62 24.70
C THR A 218 -26.40 -3.96 25.18
N GLY A 219 -25.13 -4.01 25.58
CA GLY A 219 -24.46 -5.23 26.07
C GLY A 219 -23.87 -6.10 24.96
N TYR A 220 -24.14 -5.75 23.69
CA TYR A 220 -23.68 -6.48 22.50
C TYR A 220 -22.83 -5.61 21.58
N GLU A 221 -22.17 -4.60 22.16
CA GLU A 221 -21.23 -3.73 21.44
C GLU A 221 -20.10 -4.55 20.81
N MET A 222 -19.46 -3.99 19.78
CA MET A 222 -18.30 -4.61 19.14
C MET A 222 -17.00 -4.03 19.66
N ARG A 223 -16.05 -4.92 19.94
CA ARG A 223 -14.65 -4.57 20.18
C ARG A 223 -13.91 -4.49 18.85
N LEU A 224 -12.97 -3.57 18.72
CA LEU A 224 -12.20 -3.43 17.48
C LEU A 224 -11.34 -4.66 17.17
N SER A 225 -11.01 -5.46 18.19
CA SER A 225 -10.36 -6.76 18.04
C SER A 225 -11.16 -7.76 17.21
N GLU A 226 -12.49 -7.65 17.18
CA GLU A 226 -13.37 -8.52 16.39
C GLU A 226 -13.31 -8.21 14.89
N TRP A 227 -12.71 -7.07 14.52
CA TRP A 227 -12.59 -6.66 13.13
C TRP A 227 -11.25 -7.09 12.55
N MET A 228 -11.27 -7.84 11.45
CA MET A 228 -10.06 -8.50 10.94
C MET A 228 -9.30 -7.70 9.88
N THR A 229 -9.92 -6.72 9.19
CA THR A 229 -9.26 -5.96 8.11
C THR A 229 -8.63 -4.67 8.63
N ARG A 230 -7.28 -4.63 8.60
CA ARG A 230 -6.47 -3.48 9.03
C ARG A 230 -6.82 -2.17 8.31
N SER A 231 -7.17 -2.23 7.02
CA SER A 231 -7.59 -1.08 6.23
C SER A 231 -8.88 -0.45 6.76
N SER A 232 -9.86 -1.29 7.10
CA SER A 232 -11.17 -0.85 7.53
C SER A 232 -11.12 -0.24 8.94
N LYS A 233 -10.30 -0.78 9.86
CA LYS A 233 -10.01 -0.18 11.18
C LYS A 233 -9.52 1.27 11.07
N SER A 234 -8.59 1.52 10.15
CA SER A 234 -8.01 2.84 9.93
C SER A 234 -9.06 3.83 9.41
N ILE A 235 -9.90 3.38 8.48
CA ILE A 235 -10.94 4.20 7.87
C ILE A 235 -12.00 4.57 8.90
N PHE A 236 -12.45 3.62 9.71
CA PHE A 236 -13.37 3.89 10.83
C PHE A 236 -12.77 4.85 11.85
N SER A 237 -11.54 4.61 12.29
CA SER A 237 -10.88 5.45 13.30
C SER A 237 -10.70 6.89 12.79
N SER A 238 -10.30 7.04 11.52
CA SER A 238 -10.20 8.34 10.85
C SER A 238 -11.56 9.04 10.77
N ARG A 239 -12.61 8.30 10.36
CA ARG A 239 -13.99 8.80 10.31
C ARG A 239 -14.47 9.31 11.67
N VAL A 240 -14.32 8.51 12.72
CA VAL A 240 -14.72 8.89 14.08
C VAL A 240 -13.92 10.10 14.57
N ALA A 241 -12.60 10.14 14.31
CA ALA A 241 -11.78 11.29 14.64
C ALA A 241 -12.23 12.58 13.93
N ASN A 242 -12.57 12.50 12.64
CA ASN A 242 -13.08 13.63 11.86
C ASN A 242 -14.44 14.12 12.37
N GLN A 243 -15.34 13.20 12.74
CA GLN A 243 -16.63 13.55 13.35
C GLN A 243 -16.43 14.31 14.66
N ARG A 244 -15.47 13.88 15.49
CA ARG A 244 -15.12 14.57 16.75
C ARG A 244 -14.45 15.92 16.53
N SER A 245 -13.85 16.13 15.37
CA SER A 245 -13.21 17.39 14.98
C SER A 245 -14.19 18.39 14.34
N GLY A 246 -15.50 18.16 14.46
CA GLY A 246 -16.53 19.05 13.91
C GLY A 246 -16.57 19.09 12.39
N GLY A 247 -16.12 18.01 11.72
CA GLY A 247 -16.10 17.92 10.25
C GLY A 247 -14.82 18.43 9.59
N LEU A 248 -13.88 18.98 10.36
CA LEU A 248 -12.52 19.25 9.88
C LEU A 248 -11.70 17.94 9.83
N GLN A 249 -10.68 17.93 8.96
CA GLN A 249 -9.76 16.80 8.89
C GLN A 249 -9.01 16.66 10.22
N ALA A 250 -9.21 15.54 10.90
CA ALA A 250 -8.58 15.24 12.17
C ALA A 250 -7.06 15.09 12.00
N SER A 251 -6.32 15.61 12.98
CA SER A 251 -4.87 15.45 13.04
C SER A 251 -4.47 13.97 13.14
N VAL A 252 -3.30 13.61 12.60
CA VAL A 252 -2.77 12.23 12.66
C VAL A 252 -2.70 11.72 14.11
N PRO A 253 -2.23 12.50 15.11
CA PRO A 253 -2.23 12.06 16.50
C PRO A 253 -3.62 11.71 17.04
N LEU A 254 -4.65 12.48 16.67
CA LEU A 254 -6.03 12.21 17.11
C LEU A 254 -6.57 10.91 16.49
N GLN A 255 -6.24 10.62 15.23
CA GLN A 255 -6.62 9.37 14.57
C GLN A 255 -5.95 8.16 15.24
N VAL A 256 -4.66 8.27 15.59
CA VAL A 256 -3.91 7.23 16.30
C VAL A 256 -4.48 7.00 17.70
N HIS A 257 -4.75 8.06 18.46
CA HIS A 257 -5.37 7.94 19.78
C HIS A 257 -6.78 7.34 19.72
N THR A 258 -7.59 7.77 18.75
CA THR A 258 -8.94 7.21 18.55
C THR A 258 -8.86 5.71 18.32
N ARG A 259 -7.93 5.26 17.48
CA ARG A 259 -7.68 3.84 17.26
C ARG A 259 -7.24 3.12 18.53
N GLN A 260 -6.31 3.68 19.29
CA GLN A 260 -5.83 3.09 20.55
C GLN A 260 -6.95 2.90 21.57
N TRP A 261 -7.89 3.85 21.70
CA TRP A 261 -9.03 3.69 22.63
C TRP A 261 -9.95 2.52 22.24
N TYR A 262 -10.17 2.30 20.96
CA TYR A 262 -10.96 1.16 20.48
C TYR A 262 -10.18 -0.16 20.56
N ASP A 263 -8.87 -0.16 20.25
CA ASP A 263 -8.02 -1.35 20.34
C ASP A 263 -7.83 -1.80 21.81
N SER A 264 -7.74 -0.86 22.76
CA SER A 264 -7.70 -1.16 24.21
C SER A 264 -9.04 -1.53 24.82
N GLY A 265 -10.14 -1.36 24.09
CA GLY A 265 -11.50 -1.60 24.58
C GLY A 265 -12.01 -0.55 25.56
N LEU A 266 -11.28 0.56 25.77
CA LEU A 266 -11.78 1.74 26.48
C LEU A 266 -13.02 2.27 25.79
N TRP A 267 -13.00 2.26 24.46
CA TRP A 267 -14.14 2.61 23.63
C TRP A 267 -14.70 1.36 22.96
N LYS A 268 -16.03 1.31 22.91
CA LYS A 268 -16.76 0.23 22.25
C LYS A 268 -17.53 0.78 21.06
N ILE A 269 -17.67 -0.03 20.02
CA ILE A 269 -18.42 0.33 18.83
C ILE A 269 -19.90 0.02 19.10
N PRO A 270 -20.80 1.02 19.05
CA PRO A 270 -22.23 0.78 19.28
C PRO A 270 -22.79 -0.25 18.31
N SER A 271 -23.55 -1.19 18.86
CA SER A 271 -24.33 -2.18 18.13
C SER A 271 -25.79 -1.75 18.11
N TYR A 272 -26.47 -2.00 17.01
CA TYR A 272 -27.90 -1.72 16.90
C TYR A 272 -28.63 -2.94 16.35
N THR A 273 -29.77 -3.26 16.95
CA THR A 273 -30.69 -4.28 16.47
C THR A 273 -31.49 -3.72 15.31
N LEU A 274 -31.69 -4.54 14.29
CA LEU A 274 -32.56 -4.30 13.16
C LEU A 274 -33.81 -5.15 13.32
N GLN A 275 -34.95 -4.49 13.55
CA GLN A 275 -36.25 -5.15 13.61
C GLN A 275 -36.95 -4.98 12.26
N CYS A 276 -37.25 -6.09 11.59
CA CYS A 276 -38.12 -6.06 10.42
C CYS A 276 -39.55 -5.68 10.84
N VAL A 277 -40.12 -4.67 10.18
CA VAL A 277 -41.49 -4.21 10.39
C VAL A 277 -42.39 -4.38 9.16
N GLY A 278 -41.81 -4.68 8.00
CA GLY A 278 -42.57 -4.89 6.77
C GLY A 278 -41.69 -5.20 5.57
N TYR A 279 -42.33 -5.44 4.43
CA TYR A 279 -41.68 -5.66 3.15
C TYR A 279 -42.50 -5.02 2.04
N ASP A 280 -41.90 -4.05 1.34
CA ASP A 280 -42.53 -3.39 0.21
C ASP A 280 -42.22 -4.16 -1.08
N ASN A 281 -43.17 -5.00 -1.50
CA ASN A 281 -43.04 -5.80 -2.70
C ASN A 281 -43.03 -4.93 -3.97
N GLU A 282 -43.75 -3.79 -3.98
CA GLU A 282 -43.78 -2.90 -5.13
C GLU A 282 -42.42 -2.26 -5.35
N LEU A 283 -41.77 -1.83 -4.27
CA LEU A 283 -40.40 -1.33 -4.31
C LEU A 283 -39.42 -2.40 -4.81
N CYS A 284 -39.53 -3.63 -4.32
CA CYS A 284 -38.69 -4.75 -4.76
C CYS A 284 -38.81 -4.99 -6.28
N ILE A 285 -40.06 -5.12 -6.78
CA ILE A 285 -40.35 -5.33 -8.19
C ILE A 285 -39.87 -4.14 -9.02
N ALA A 286 -40.09 -2.91 -8.56
CA ALA A 286 -39.66 -1.71 -9.26
C ALA A 286 -38.13 -1.60 -9.36
N LEU A 287 -37.41 -1.97 -8.31
CA LEU A 287 -35.94 -2.05 -8.32
C LEU A 287 -35.45 -3.10 -9.30
N ALA A 288 -36.01 -4.31 -9.26
CA ALA A 288 -35.67 -5.39 -10.19
C ALA A 288 -35.95 -5.00 -11.65
N ALA A 289 -37.11 -4.39 -11.92
CA ALA A 289 -37.49 -3.92 -13.25
C ALA A 289 -36.54 -2.81 -13.75
N ALA A 290 -36.10 -1.91 -12.86
CA ALA A 290 -35.17 -0.85 -13.22
C ALA A 290 -33.76 -1.39 -13.51
N ALA A 291 -33.27 -2.34 -12.70
CA ALA A 291 -32.02 -3.04 -12.98
C ALA A 291 -32.06 -3.74 -14.35
N ALA A 292 -33.13 -4.50 -14.64
CA ALA A 292 -33.31 -5.17 -15.93
C ALA A 292 -33.41 -4.20 -17.13
N ARG A 293 -33.86 -2.96 -16.93
CA ARG A 293 -33.86 -1.92 -17.98
C ARG A 293 -32.46 -1.37 -18.24
N LEU A 294 -31.65 -1.22 -17.20
CA LEU A 294 -30.27 -0.77 -17.33
C LEU A 294 -29.42 -1.80 -18.08
N GLU A 295 -29.57 -3.08 -17.76
CA GLU A 295 -28.83 -4.14 -18.46
C GLU A 295 -29.19 -4.19 -19.96
N ARG A 296 -30.49 -4.14 -20.31
CA ARG A 296 -30.92 -4.05 -21.72
C ARG A 296 -30.42 -2.81 -22.43
N GLY A 297 -30.37 -1.67 -21.74
CA GLY A 297 -29.81 -0.44 -22.30
C GLY A 297 -28.31 -0.54 -22.63
N ARG A 298 -27.57 -1.35 -21.86
CA ARG A 298 -26.15 -1.61 -22.11
C ARG A 298 -25.92 -2.50 -23.31
N GLU A 299 -26.68 -3.59 -23.45
CA GLU A 299 -26.58 -4.51 -24.59
C GLU A 299 -26.81 -3.81 -25.95
N ILE A 300 -27.70 -2.82 -25.98
CA ILE A 300 -27.98 -2.04 -27.18
C ILE A 300 -26.82 -1.08 -27.50
N SER A 301 -26.11 -0.58 -26.48
CA SER A 301 -24.99 0.36 -26.64
C SER A 301 -23.65 -0.32 -26.99
N THR A 302 -23.48 -1.62 -26.71
CA THR A 302 -22.22 -2.35 -26.94
C THR A 302 -22.19 -3.17 -28.24
N ARG A 303 -23.25 -3.19 -29.04
CA ARG A 303 -23.16 -3.73 -30.41
C ARG A 303 -22.36 -2.76 -31.30
N PRO A 304 -21.19 -3.16 -31.85
CA PRO A 304 -20.55 -2.39 -32.90
C PRO A 304 -21.51 -2.34 -34.08
N SER A 305 -21.76 -1.16 -34.59
CA SER A 305 -22.49 -0.93 -35.84
C SER A 305 -21.66 -1.45 -37.01
N GLU A 306 -21.57 -2.76 -37.18
CA GLU A 306 -21.23 -3.36 -38.47
C GLU A 306 -22.47 -3.30 -39.35
N VAL A 307 -22.48 -2.34 -40.28
CA VAL A 307 -22.70 -2.54 -41.72
C VAL A 307 -22.92 -1.19 -42.40
N ALA A 308 -22.24 -1.05 -43.55
CA ALA A 308 -22.51 -0.16 -44.68
C ALA A 308 -21.85 1.23 -44.69
N SER A 309 -20.58 1.21 -45.10
CA SER A 309 -20.10 2.04 -46.21
C SER A 309 -21.11 2.09 -47.35
N ILE A 310 -21.89 3.17 -47.48
CA ILE A 310 -22.49 3.56 -48.75
C ILE A 310 -22.21 5.05 -48.97
N SER A 311 -21.58 5.28 -50.11
CA SER A 311 -21.10 6.52 -50.68
C SER A 311 -22.18 7.61 -50.78
N THR A 312 -21.74 8.84 -50.51
CA THR A 312 -22.43 10.11 -50.79
C THR A 312 -22.90 10.23 -52.26
N PRO A 313 -23.88 11.10 -52.56
CA PRO A 313 -23.46 12.44 -52.97
C PRO A 313 -24.30 13.61 -52.41
N SER A 314 -23.58 14.68 -52.09
CA SER A 314 -23.84 16.10 -52.38
C SER A 314 -25.29 16.48 -52.77
N THR A 315 -25.87 17.44 -52.03
CA THR A 315 -26.37 18.74 -52.56
C THR A 315 -26.86 19.63 -51.38
N ARG A 316 -26.20 20.77 -51.17
CA ARG A 316 -26.68 21.98 -50.45
C ARG A 316 -27.69 22.73 -51.35
N PRO A 317 -28.46 23.77 -50.92
CA PRO A 317 -28.35 24.59 -49.69
C PRO A 317 -29.69 25.01 -49.04
N GLY A 318 -29.66 25.71 -47.89
CA GLY A 318 -30.75 26.64 -47.55
C GLY A 318 -31.01 26.99 -46.07
N LYS A 319 -30.32 28.03 -45.58
CA LYS A 319 -30.76 29.08 -44.61
C LYS A 319 -31.92 28.76 -43.63
N ARG A 320 -31.68 28.92 -42.32
CA ARG A 320 -32.08 30.13 -41.53
C ARG A 320 -31.66 30.06 -40.06
N ARG A 321 -31.16 31.21 -39.60
CA ARG A 321 -30.85 31.64 -38.22
C ARG A 321 -32.02 31.44 -37.25
N ARG A 322 -31.72 31.10 -35.99
CA ARG A 322 -32.07 31.94 -34.84
C ARG A 322 -31.24 31.61 -33.58
N THR A 323 -30.54 32.64 -33.14
CA THR A 323 -29.86 32.84 -31.85
C THR A 323 -30.88 33.05 -30.72
N LYS A 324 -30.60 32.47 -29.53
CA LYS A 324 -30.95 33.02 -28.20
C LYS A 324 -30.20 32.21 -27.12
N THR A 325 -29.02 32.68 -26.68
CA THR A 325 -28.72 33.46 -25.47
C THR A 325 -28.88 32.69 -24.15
N LEU A 326 -27.74 32.47 -23.49
CA LEU A 326 -27.57 32.10 -22.08
C LEU A 326 -28.33 33.04 -21.13
N PRO A 327 -28.48 32.62 -19.87
CA PRO A 327 -28.01 33.48 -18.80
C PRO A 327 -27.05 32.77 -17.85
N THR A 328 -25.90 33.40 -17.70
CA THR A 328 -24.98 33.33 -16.56
C THR A 328 -25.63 34.03 -15.37
N CYS A 329 -25.48 33.47 -14.17
CA CYS A 329 -25.73 34.16 -12.91
C CYS A 329 -24.46 34.06 -12.06
N GLU A 330 -23.78 35.19 -11.93
CA GLU A 330 -22.80 35.49 -10.89
C GLU A 330 -23.43 36.50 -9.91
N ASP A 331 -22.76 36.60 -8.76
CA ASP A 331 -22.84 37.63 -7.70
C ASP A 331 -23.94 37.48 -6.63
N GLN A 332 -23.69 37.64 -5.32
CA GLN A 332 -22.62 38.40 -4.65
C GLN A 332 -22.55 38.08 -3.13
N SER A 333 -21.33 38.19 -2.59
CA SER A 333 -20.95 38.86 -1.33
C SER A 333 -21.54 38.45 0.04
N THR A 334 -20.67 38.05 0.97
CA THR A 334 -20.31 38.94 2.10
C THR A 334 -19.03 38.50 2.82
N ARG A 335 -18.12 39.47 2.97
CA ARG A 335 -16.92 39.46 3.83
C ARG A 335 -17.31 39.73 5.29
N VAL A 336 -16.62 39.09 6.23
CA VAL A 336 -16.27 39.69 7.54
C VAL A 336 -14.83 39.30 7.90
N ASN A 337 -14.02 40.31 8.20
CA ASN A 337 -12.64 40.24 8.70
C ASN A 337 -12.61 40.09 10.23
N THR A 338 -11.58 39.41 10.76
CA THR A 338 -10.80 39.75 11.98
C THR A 338 -9.61 38.79 12.08
N THR A 339 -8.37 39.15 11.71
CA THR A 339 -7.26 39.73 12.52
C THR A 339 -6.87 39.00 13.82
N GLY A 340 -5.63 38.49 13.88
CA GLY A 340 -4.71 38.71 15.01
C GLY A 340 -3.92 37.52 15.60
N CYS A 341 -2.58 37.67 15.67
CA CYS A 341 -1.53 36.94 16.42
C CYS A 341 -0.96 35.66 15.76
N ALA A 342 0.29 35.62 15.24
CA ALA A 342 1.63 35.69 15.91
C ALA A 342 1.82 34.50 16.88
N GLU A 343 2.89 33.69 16.91
CA GLU A 343 4.33 33.81 16.61
C GLU A 343 4.86 32.41 16.19
N ALA A 344 5.69 32.30 15.15
CA ALA A 344 7.11 31.95 15.23
C ALA A 344 7.47 30.73 16.12
N GLU A 345 7.80 29.60 15.49
CA GLU A 345 9.00 28.83 15.87
C GLU A 345 9.49 28.01 14.68
N LYS A 346 10.81 28.12 14.48
CA LYS A 346 11.56 27.78 13.28
C LYS A 346 12.54 26.69 13.70
N GLU A 347 12.18 25.42 13.49
CA GLU A 347 13.12 24.32 13.70
C GLU A 347 13.53 23.71 12.36
N THR A 348 14.77 23.98 12.03
CA THR A 348 15.57 23.37 10.97
C THR A 348 16.04 21.99 11.45
N PRO A 349 15.94 20.93 10.64
CA PRO A 349 16.81 19.76 10.79
C PRO A 349 17.86 19.68 9.65
N PRO A 350 18.96 18.96 9.89
CA PRO A 350 20.22 19.15 9.19
C PRO A 350 20.36 18.33 7.90
N ASN A 351 21.24 18.86 7.05
CA ASN A 351 21.94 18.24 5.93
C ASN A 351 21.97 16.70 5.92
N ALA A 352 21.27 16.11 4.95
CA ALA A 352 21.63 14.81 4.40
C ALA A 352 22.58 15.03 3.21
N VAL A 353 23.87 14.79 3.45
CA VAL A 353 24.85 14.49 2.41
C VAL A 353 24.62 13.04 2.04
N GLU A 354 24.11 12.77 0.84
CA GLU A 354 24.25 11.44 0.25
C GLU A 354 24.71 11.54 -1.19
N LYS A 355 25.81 10.84 -1.42
CA LYS A 355 26.65 10.86 -2.60
C LYS A 355 25.94 10.18 -3.76
N ASN A 356 26.05 10.81 -4.91
CA ASN A 356 26.12 10.15 -6.22
C ASN A 356 27.07 8.96 -6.12
N ASP A 357 26.64 7.79 -6.58
CA ASP A 357 27.46 6.83 -7.32
C ASP A 357 26.56 5.65 -7.74
N GLN A 358 26.10 5.66 -8.99
CA GLN A 358 25.76 4.43 -9.72
C GLN A 358 26.04 4.68 -11.20
N ASN A 359 27.29 4.38 -11.56
CA ASN A 359 27.74 4.17 -12.92
C ASN A 359 28.07 2.68 -13.08
N THR A 360 27.54 2.10 -14.15
CA THR A 360 28.15 1.07 -15.03
C THR A 360 28.65 -0.26 -14.43
N ASP A 361 28.01 -1.33 -14.91
CA ASP A 361 28.58 -2.43 -15.73
C ASP A 361 28.10 -3.83 -15.28
N SER A 362 27.38 -4.57 -16.12
CA SER A 362 27.83 -5.24 -17.35
C SER A 362 28.85 -6.35 -17.06
N HIS A 363 28.36 -7.57 -16.78
CA HIS A 363 28.99 -8.81 -17.21
C HIS A 363 27.98 -9.94 -17.30
#